data_AF-A0A150M4M4-F1
#
_entry.id   AF-A0A150M4M4-F1
#
_cell.length_a   1.000
_cell.length_b   1.000
_cell.length_c   1.000
_cell.angle_alpha   90.00
_cell.angle_beta   90.00
_cell.angle_gamma   90.00
#
_symmetry.space_group_name_H-M   'P 1'
#
loop_
_entity.id
_entity.type
_entity.pdbx_description
1 polymer ?
#
loop_
_entity_poly.entity_id
_entity_poly.type
_entity_poly.pdbx_seq_one_letter_code
_entity_poly.pdbx_strand_id
1 'polypeptide(L)'
;MLPIAVLPAAGLLLWLGQPDLLNIPFIAAAGDAVFSNLALIFAIGVAIGFSKDGNGAAALAGAIGCFVLTKGAAAIDKDINMSVLGGIISGVIAGLLYNRYHDIKLPDWLGFFGGRRFVPIVTSLVMLVLALIFGYVWPPIQDGINAVGHWIVGAGAVGVGIFGFLNRLLIPVGLHHVLKQSIQASEGRVIVAEVIGEFAPLYPAVTNAELAAAFGADLLLLNWFDVFRTVVNGLDTNEPNQMVERLKQLTGRPVGVNLEPVDPNAKQLEELAALPKGRMATAESLQQAKQLGFDFVCLTGNPKTGVTNDGIVKAIETARSILGEDALVMAGKMHAAGVADEAGSGIVSEEVVVRFIHAGADVVLMPAPGTVPGVTLDKTEKIVQVAHEHGALVMLTIGTSQEGADESTIRQIALASKMAGADMHHIGDAGYHGIAVPENIMAHSIAIRGRRHTYIRMVRSPLR
;
A
#
# COMPACT_ATOMS: atom_id res chain seq x y z
N MET A 1 -0.04 -5.26 -13.09
CA MET A 1 1.31 -4.99 -12.54
C MET A 1 2.41 -5.92 -13.09
N LEU A 2 2.13 -7.19 -13.39
CA LEU A 2 3.16 -8.17 -13.81
C LEU A 2 4.10 -7.72 -14.96
N PRO A 3 3.63 -7.14 -16.08
CA PRO A 3 4.51 -6.69 -17.18
C PRO A 3 5.49 -5.57 -16.79
N ILE A 4 5.07 -4.69 -15.89
CA ILE A 4 5.81 -3.47 -15.55
C ILE A 4 6.99 -3.80 -14.61
N ALA A 5 6.85 -4.84 -13.78
CA ALA A 5 7.86 -5.25 -12.82
C ALA A 5 9.19 -5.70 -13.46
N VAL A 6 9.16 -6.18 -14.72
CA VAL A 6 10.36 -6.66 -15.43
C VAL A 6 11.16 -5.52 -16.09
N LEU A 7 10.53 -4.35 -16.29
CA LEU A 7 11.14 -3.24 -17.02
C LEU A 7 12.40 -2.65 -16.38
N PRO A 8 12.51 -2.50 -15.05
CA PRO A 8 13.75 -2.03 -14.43
C PRO A 8 14.93 -2.96 -14.66
N ALA A 9 14.71 -4.27 -14.57
CA ALA A 9 15.73 -5.27 -14.83
C ALA A 9 16.15 -5.27 -16.31
N ALA A 10 15.19 -5.21 -17.23
CA ALA A 10 15.47 -5.10 -18.66
C ALA A 10 16.24 -3.82 -19.01
N GLY A 11 15.87 -2.69 -18.42
CA GLY A 11 16.55 -1.41 -18.60
C GLY A 11 17.99 -1.43 -18.09
N LEU A 12 18.22 -2.05 -16.93
CA LEU A 12 19.57 -2.27 -16.39
C LEU A 12 20.40 -3.15 -17.32
N LEU A 13 19.88 -4.29 -17.80
CA LEU A 13 20.60 -5.15 -18.74
C LEU A 13 20.93 -4.40 -20.04
N LEU A 14 19.96 -3.69 -20.60
CA LEU A 14 20.12 -2.93 -21.83
C LEU A 14 21.22 -1.86 -21.68
N TRP A 15 21.24 -1.14 -20.55
CA TRP A 15 22.22 -0.11 -20.26
C TRP A 15 23.61 -0.68 -19.97
N LEU A 16 23.69 -1.73 -19.15
CA LEU A 16 24.95 -2.38 -18.79
C LEU A 16 25.72 -2.88 -20.03
N GLY A 17 25.00 -3.38 -21.04
CA GLY A 17 25.61 -3.90 -22.26
C GLY A 17 26.03 -2.85 -23.30
N GLN A 18 25.73 -1.56 -23.10
CA GLN A 18 26.07 -0.51 -24.06
C GLN A 18 27.60 -0.27 -24.17
N PRO A 19 28.09 0.26 -25.31
CA PRO A 19 29.51 0.51 -25.53
C PRO A 19 30.16 1.48 -24.54
N ASP A 20 29.36 2.38 -23.96
CA ASP A 20 29.78 3.41 -23.01
C ASP A 20 29.89 2.92 -21.56
N LEU A 21 29.50 1.67 -21.27
CA LEU A 21 29.59 1.10 -19.92
C LEU A 21 30.45 -0.18 -19.85
N LEU A 22 29.87 -1.37 -19.99
CA LEU A 22 30.63 -2.63 -19.96
C LEU A 22 30.97 -3.13 -21.37
N ASN A 23 30.31 -2.60 -22.40
CA ASN A 23 30.49 -3.00 -23.79
C ASN A 23 30.36 -4.53 -23.99
N ILE A 24 29.29 -5.11 -23.44
CA ILE A 24 28.96 -6.54 -23.57
C ILE A 24 27.66 -6.67 -24.36
N PRO A 25 27.71 -6.80 -25.71
CA PRO A 25 26.53 -6.81 -26.57
C PRO A 25 25.51 -7.89 -26.22
N PHE A 26 25.96 -9.02 -25.66
CA PHE A 26 25.09 -10.09 -25.17
C PHE A 26 24.10 -9.59 -24.11
N ILE A 27 24.56 -8.76 -23.16
CA ILE A 27 23.72 -8.24 -22.07
C ILE A 27 22.73 -7.21 -22.64
N ALA A 28 23.20 -6.34 -23.55
CA ALA A 28 22.33 -5.37 -24.21
C ALA A 28 21.19 -6.07 -24.98
N ALA A 29 21.52 -7.13 -25.74
CA ALA A 29 20.54 -7.90 -26.49
C ALA A 29 19.51 -8.59 -25.58
N ALA A 30 19.92 -9.09 -24.41
CA ALA A 30 19.00 -9.69 -23.44
C ALA A 30 18.01 -8.66 -22.86
N GLY A 31 18.48 -7.45 -22.56
CA GLY A 31 17.61 -6.35 -22.13
C GLY A 31 16.65 -5.90 -23.23
N ASP A 32 17.17 -5.71 -24.45
CA ASP A 32 16.39 -5.30 -25.62
C ASP A 32 15.27 -6.31 -25.94
N ALA A 33 15.51 -7.61 -25.76
CA ALA A 33 14.51 -8.65 -26.02
C ALA A 33 13.20 -8.41 -25.26
N VAL A 34 13.24 -7.84 -24.05
CA VAL A 34 12.04 -7.48 -23.28
C VAL A 34 11.34 -6.28 -23.92
N PHE A 35 12.08 -5.22 -24.28
CA PHE A 35 11.55 -4.02 -24.92
C PHE A 35 10.92 -4.32 -26.29
N SER A 36 11.61 -5.13 -27.09
CA SER A 36 11.19 -5.59 -28.41
C SER A 36 9.91 -6.45 -28.38
N ASN A 37 9.56 -7.03 -27.23
CA ASN A 37 8.37 -7.87 -27.06
C ASN A 37 7.32 -7.28 -26.11
N LEU A 38 7.39 -5.98 -25.79
CA LEU A 38 6.48 -5.36 -24.81
C LEU A 38 5.00 -5.59 -25.12
N ALA A 39 4.59 -5.45 -26.38
CA ALA A 39 3.18 -5.66 -26.76
C ALA A 39 2.69 -7.06 -26.36
N LEU A 40 3.49 -8.09 -26.59
CA LEU A 40 3.18 -9.47 -26.23
C LEU A 40 3.13 -9.66 -24.70
N ILE A 41 4.13 -9.12 -23.99
CA ILE A 41 4.20 -9.21 -22.52
C ILE A 41 2.98 -8.51 -21.89
N PHE A 42 2.59 -7.34 -22.40
CA PHE A 42 1.38 -6.64 -21.96
C PHE A 42 0.12 -7.43 -22.31
N ALA A 43 0.01 -8.02 -23.49
CA ALA A 43 -1.15 -8.84 -23.83
C ALA A 43 -1.34 -10.03 -22.88
N ILE A 44 -0.26 -10.71 -22.54
CA ILE A 44 -0.26 -11.82 -21.56
C ILE A 44 -0.66 -11.31 -20.17
N GLY A 45 0.04 -10.29 -19.66
CA GLY A 45 -0.17 -9.82 -18.30
C GLY A 45 -1.52 -9.15 -18.08
N VAL A 46 -2.03 -8.43 -19.08
CA VAL A 46 -3.38 -7.83 -19.03
C VAL A 46 -4.45 -8.91 -19.13
N ALA A 47 -4.28 -9.93 -19.98
CA ALA A 47 -5.26 -11.03 -20.07
C ALA A 47 -5.37 -11.83 -18.77
N ILE A 48 -4.25 -12.10 -18.10
CA ILE A 48 -4.24 -12.70 -16.76
C ILE A 48 -4.90 -11.75 -15.75
N GLY A 49 -4.54 -10.47 -15.77
CA GLY A 49 -5.08 -9.50 -14.80
C GLY A 49 -6.59 -9.29 -14.91
N PHE A 50 -7.15 -9.46 -16.10
CA PHE A 50 -8.60 -9.38 -16.33
C PHE A 50 -9.33 -10.71 -16.12
N SER A 51 -8.64 -11.86 -16.07
CA SER A 51 -9.31 -13.12 -15.77
C SER A 51 -9.61 -13.23 -14.26
N LYS A 52 -10.82 -13.70 -13.92
CA LYS A 52 -11.27 -13.77 -12.52
C LYS A 52 -10.46 -14.76 -11.65
N ASP A 53 -9.83 -15.74 -12.28
CA ASP A 53 -9.12 -16.85 -11.65
C ASP A 53 -7.61 -16.84 -11.92
N GLY A 54 -7.10 -15.85 -12.67
CA GLY A 54 -5.68 -15.75 -13.03
C GLY A 54 -5.16 -16.89 -13.92
N ASN A 55 -6.04 -17.64 -14.61
CA ASN A 55 -5.64 -18.85 -15.31
C ASN A 55 -4.71 -18.62 -16.52
N GLY A 56 -3.73 -19.50 -16.70
CA GLY A 56 -2.78 -19.46 -17.82
C GLY A 56 -3.40 -19.58 -19.22
N ALA A 57 -4.61 -20.15 -19.35
CA ALA A 57 -5.33 -20.17 -20.62
C ALA A 57 -5.72 -18.76 -21.11
N ALA A 58 -6.00 -17.82 -20.19
CA ALA A 58 -6.23 -16.42 -20.53
C ALA A 58 -4.95 -15.76 -21.09
N ALA A 59 -3.80 -16.03 -20.48
CA ALA A 59 -2.49 -15.59 -20.98
C ALA A 59 -2.23 -16.07 -22.41
N LEU A 60 -2.44 -17.36 -22.67
CA LEU A 60 -2.26 -17.93 -24.00
C LEU A 60 -3.21 -17.28 -25.02
N ALA A 61 -4.46 -17.04 -24.65
CA ALA A 61 -5.41 -16.34 -25.49
C ALA A 61 -4.98 -14.89 -25.78
N GLY A 62 -4.45 -14.17 -24.80
CA GLY A 62 -3.91 -12.81 -24.98
C GLY A 62 -2.72 -12.76 -25.92
N ALA A 63 -1.79 -13.71 -25.78
CA ALA A 63 -0.64 -13.85 -26.67
C ALA A 63 -1.06 -14.12 -28.12
N ILE A 64 -1.94 -15.10 -28.33
CA ILE A 64 -2.44 -15.45 -29.66
C ILE A 64 -3.22 -14.27 -30.26
N GLY A 65 -4.08 -13.64 -29.48
CA GLY A 65 -4.83 -12.46 -29.92
C GLY A 65 -3.91 -11.32 -30.37
N CYS A 66 -2.78 -11.13 -29.68
CA CYS A 66 -1.82 -10.08 -30.00
C CYS A 66 -1.18 -10.34 -31.35
N PHE A 67 -0.78 -11.58 -31.64
CA PHE A 67 -0.24 -11.95 -32.94
C PHE A 67 -1.25 -11.79 -34.06
N VAL A 68 -2.48 -12.28 -33.88
CA VAL A 68 -3.53 -12.19 -34.90
C VAL A 68 -3.85 -10.72 -35.20
N LEU A 69 -4.01 -9.89 -34.16
CA LEU A 69 -4.30 -8.47 -34.31
C LEU A 69 -3.18 -7.73 -35.04
N THR A 70 -1.95 -7.84 -34.52
CA THR A 70 -0.82 -7.05 -35.04
C THR A 70 -0.39 -7.51 -36.43
N LYS A 71 -0.32 -8.82 -36.68
CA LYS A 71 0.06 -9.35 -38.00
C LYS A 71 -1.08 -9.22 -39.01
N GLY A 72 -2.33 -9.35 -38.58
CA GLY A 72 -3.48 -9.14 -39.46
C GLY A 72 -3.61 -7.69 -39.92
N ALA A 73 -3.44 -6.72 -39.02
CA ALA A 73 -3.48 -5.30 -39.37
C ALA A 73 -2.29 -4.94 -40.29
N ALA A 74 -1.09 -5.42 -39.97
CA ALA A 74 0.10 -5.19 -40.78
C ALA A 74 0.04 -5.81 -42.20
N ALA A 75 -0.83 -6.79 -42.42
CA ALA A 75 -1.05 -7.37 -43.74
C ALA A 75 -1.91 -6.47 -44.66
N ILE A 76 -2.70 -5.57 -44.08
CA ILE A 76 -3.48 -4.56 -44.82
C ILE A 76 -2.60 -3.36 -45.14
N ASP A 77 -1.89 -2.86 -44.12
CA ASP A 77 -0.94 -1.76 -44.26
C ASP A 77 0.32 -2.08 -43.46
N LYS A 78 1.46 -2.17 -44.16
CA LYS A 78 2.74 -2.58 -43.58
C LYS A 78 3.33 -1.55 -42.63
N ASP A 79 2.88 -0.30 -42.71
CA ASP A 79 3.38 0.79 -41.88
C ASP A 79 2.63 0.87 -40.55
N ILE A 80 1.60 0.04 -40.33
CA ILE A 80 0.88 -0.04 -39.05
C ILE A 80 1.80 -0.61 -37.95
N ASN A 81 2.00 0.21 -36.92
CA ASN A 81 2.63 -0.16 -35.67
C ASN A 81 1.69 0.18 -34.49
N MET A 82 1.02 -0.86 -33.98
CA MET A 82 0.13 -0.71 -32.82
C MET A 82 0.88 -0.72 -31.48
N SER A 83 2.17 -1.06 -31.48
CA SER A 83 3.05 -1.12 -30.29
C SER A 83 2.36 -1.75 -29.07
N VAL A 84 2.63 -1.23 -27.87
CA VAL A 84 2.07 -1.69 -26.60
C VAL A 84 0.53 -1.59 -26.57
N LEU A 85 -0.07 -0.60 -27.26
CA LEU A 85 -1.52 -0.43 -27.30
C LEU A 85 -2.23 -1.64 -27.93
N GLY A 86 -1.69 -2.18 -29.02
CA GLY A 86 -2.20 -3.42 -29.62
C GLY A 86 -2.14 -4.60 -28.64
N GLY A 87 -1.07 -4.66 -27.84
CA GLY A 87 -0.93 -5.63 -26.76
C GLY A 87 -2.01 -5.50 -25.67
N ILE A 88 -2.24 -4.27 -25.19
CA ILE A 88 -3.25 -3.99 -24.16
C ILE A 88 -4.66 -4.33 -24.67
N ILE A 89 -5.00 -3.90 -25.89
CA ILE A 89 -6.31 -4.19 -26.51
C ILE A 89 -6.52 -5.71 -26.60
N SER A 90 -5.50 -6.44 -27.08
CA SER A 90 -5.55 -7.90 -27.13
C SER A 90 -5.78 -8.52 -25.75
N GLY A 91 -5.02 -8.08 -24.74
CA GLY A 91 -5.09 -8.60 -23.39
C GLY A 91 -6.47 -8.38 -22.75
N VAL A 92 -7.03 -7.17 -22.86
CA VAL A 92 -8.36 -6.86 -22.32
C VAL A 92 -9.42 -7.77 -22.95
N ILE A 93 -9.45 -7.87 -24.27
CA ILE A 93 -10.46 -8.67 -24.97
C ILE A 93 -10.29 -10.16 -24.66
N ALA A 94 -9.05 -10.67 -24.63
CA ALA A 94 -8.78 -12.05 -24.27
C ALA A 94 -9.24 -12.40 -22.85
N GLY A 95 -8.98 -11.51 -21.87
CA GLY A 95 -9.43 -11.68 -20.49
C GLY A 95 -10.96 -11.66 -20.36
N LEU A 96 -11.64 -10.75 -21.08
CA LEU A 96 -13.10 -10.69 -21.12
C LEU A 96 -13.73 -11.93 -21.78
N LEU A 97 -13.17 -12.39 -22.90
CA LEU A 97 -13.62 -13.61 -23.58
C LEU A 97 -13.36 -14.86 -22.74
N TYR A 98 -12.23 -14.91 -22.02
CA TYR A 98 -11.97 -15.97 -21.06
C TYR A 98 -13.06 -16.04 -19.99
N ASN A 99 -13.34 -14.92 -19.32
CA ASN A 99 -14.37 -14.85 -18.29
C ASN A 99 -15.76 -15.27 -18.81
N ARG A 100 -16.04 -15.04 -20.09
CA ARG A 100 -17.31 -15.40 -20.71
C ARG A 100 -17.40 -16.87 -21.15
N TYR A 101 -16.33 -17.44 -21.70
CA TYR A 101 -16.37 -18.70 -22.44
C TYR A 101 -15.52 -19.83 -21.88
N HIS A 102 -14.79 -19.63 -20.79
CA HIS A 102 -13.92 -20.67 -20.20
C HIS A 102 -14.64 -21.97 -19.80
N ASP A 103 -15.96 -21.93 -19.56
CA ASP A 103 -16.78 -23.10 -19.21
C ASP A 103 -17.84 -23.44 -20.27
N ILE A 104 -17.62 -23.03 -21.53
CA ILE A 104 -18.56 -23.31 -22.62
C ILE A 104 -18.67 -24.81 -22.90
N LYS A 105 -19.91 -25.30 -23.05
CA LYS A 105 -20.21 -26.67 -23.47
C LYS A 105 -20.59 -26.68 -24.94
N LEU A 106 -19.75 -27.31 -25.77
CA LEU A 106 -20.01 -27.50 -27.19
C LEU A 106 -20.72 -28.84 -27.44
N PRO A 107 -21.41 -29.00 -28.58
CA PRO A 107 -21.96 -30.29 -29.00
C PRO A 107 -20.89 -31.39 -29.06
N ASP A 108 -21.27 -32.65 -28.89
CA ASP A 108 -20.33 -33.79 -28.74
C ASP A 108 -19.29 -33.88 -29.86
N TRP A 109 -19.65 -33.55 -31.10
CA TRP A 109 -18.74 -33.53 -32.25
C TRP A 109 -17.67 -32.42 -32.22
N LEU A 110 -17.87 -31.36 -31.42
CA LEU A 110 -16.88 -30.31 -31.14
C LEU A 110 -16.39 -30.30 -29.69
N GLY A 111 -16.75 -31.31 -28.88
CA GLY A 111 -16.46 -31.35 -27.45
C GLY A 111 -14.98 -31.17 -27.10
N PHE A 112 -14.08 -31.57 -28.02
CA PHE A 112 -12.63 -31.38 -27.88
C PHE A 112 -12.21 -29.90 -27.70
N PHE A 113 -12.92 -28.98 -28.34
CA PHE A 113 -12.67 -27.54 -28.29
C PHE A 113 -13.42 -26.84 -27.16
N GLY A 114 -14.21 -27.55 -26.36
CA GLY A 114 -14.99 -26.99 -25.27
C GLY A 114 -14.16 -26.46 -24.09
N GLY A 115 -14.81 -25.68 -23.23
CA GLY A 115 -14.21 -25.08 -22.04
C GLY A 115 -13.05 -24.12 -22.37
N ARG A 116 -12.01 -24.12 -21.54
CA ARG A 116 -10.87 -23.18 -21.62
C ARG A 116 -10.12 -23.21 -22.95
N ARG A 117 -10.17 -24.33 -23.67
CA ARG A 117 -9.54 -24.49 -25.00
C ARG A 117 -10.26 -23.69 -26.08
N PHE A 118 -11.53 -23.38 -25.88
CA PHE A 118 -12.31 -22.55 -26.80
C PHE A 118 -11.81 -21.10 -26.80
N VAL A 119 -11.30 -20.63 -25.67
CA VAL A 119 -10.99 -19.22 -25.46
C VAL A 119 -9.95 -18.69 -26.45
N PRO A 120 -8.79 -19.32 -26.67
CA PRO A 120 -7.87 -18.88 -27.71
C PRO A 120 -8.48 -18.84 -29.13
N ILE A 121 -9.41 -19.74 -29.44
CA ILE A 121 -10.05 -19.85 -30.76
C ILE A 121 -10.97 -18.66 -30.98
N VAL A 122 -11.89 -18.40 -30.05
CA VAL A 122 -12.81 -17.26 -30.14
C VAL A 122 -12.05 -15.93 -30.10
N THR A 123 -11.00 -15.82 -29.29
CA THR A 123 -10.14 -14.63 -29.27
C THR A 123 -9.47 -14.40 -30.62
N SER A 124 -8.96 -15.44 -31.28
CA SER A 124 -8.37 -15.32 -32.62
C SER A 124 -9.38 -14.83 -33.64
N LEU A 125 -10.62 -15.34 -33.62
CA LEU A 125 -11.68 -14.91 -34.54
C LEU A 125 -12.07 -13.44 -34.32
N VAL A 126 -12.24 -13.02 -33.06
CA VAL A 126 -12.54 -11.63 -32.72
C VAL A 126 -11.38 -10.71 -33.15
N MET A 127 -10.14 -11.12 -32.89
CA MET A 127 -8.95 -10.35 -33.26
C MET A 127 -8.76 -10.26 -34.77
N LEU A 128 -9.18 -11.27 -35.54
CA LEU A 128 -9.14 -11.20 -37.00
C LEU A 128 -10.09 -10.11 -37.53
N VAL A 129 -11.29 -10.01 -36.97
CA VAL A 129 -12.24 -8.94 -37.33
C VAL A 129 -11.68 -7.58 -36.93
N LEU A 130 -11.12 -7.46 -35.73
CA LEU A 130 -10.51 -6.23 -35.27
C LEU A 130 -9.27 -5.86 -36.08
N ALA A 131 -8.46 -6.82 -36.50
CA ALA A 131 -7.32 -6.58 -37.38
C ALA A 131 -7.76 -5.96 -38.70
N LEU A 132 -8.88 -6.42 -39.26
CA LEU A 132 -9.46 -5.83 -40.47
C LEU A 132 -9.90 -4.38 -40.22
N ILE A 133 -10.58 -4.11 -39.10
CA ILE A 133 -11.03 -2.76 -38.75
C ILE A 133 -9.82 -1.83 -38.50
N PHE A 134 -8.90 -2.24 -37.64
CA PHE A 134 -7.71 -1.45 -37.31
C PHE A 134 -6.75 -1.31 -38.50
N GLY A 135 -6.76 -2.24 -39.45
CA GLY A 135 -6.04 -2.09 -40.71
C GLY A 135 -6.39 -0.80 -41.48
N TYR A 136 -7.62 -0.30 -41.35
CA TYR A 136 -8.05 0.95 -41.98
C TYR A 136 -8.17 2.12 -41.02
N VAL A 137 -8.49 1.85 -39.75
CA VAL A 137 -8.77 2.88 -38.74
C VAL A 137 -7.51 3.30 -37.99
N TRP A 138 -6.49 2.43 -37.87
CA TRP A 138 -5.28 2.74 -37.12
C TRP A 138 -4.35 3.78 -37.77
N PRO A 139 -4.16 3.82 -39.10
CA PRO A 139 -3.26 4.81 -39.73
C PRO A 139 -3.51 6.27 -39.29
N PRO A 140 -4.73 6.83 -39.31
CA PRO A 140 -4.95 8.20 -38.84
C PRO A 140 -4.68 8.38 -37.33
N ILE A 141 -4.90 7.34 -36.52
CA ILE A 141 -4.58 7.37 -35.08
C ILE A 141 -3.06 7.40 -34.90
N GLN A 142 -2.34 6.56 -35.65
CA GLN A 142 -0.89 6.50 -35.63
C GLN A 142 -0.27 7.81 -36.11
N ASP A 143 -0.79 8.42 -37.17
CA ASP A 143 -0.34 9.72 -37.64
C ASP A 143 -0.55 10.81 -36.58
N GLY A 144 -1.68 10.75 -35.85
CA GLY A 144 -1.92 11.63 -34.70
C GLY A 144 -0.87 11.45 -33.59
N ILE A 145 -0.56 10.20 -33.22
CA ILE A 145 0.47 9.88 -32.22
C ILE A 145 1.85 10.37 -32.70
N ASN A 146 2.20 10.13 -33.96
CA ASN A 146 3.45 10.54 -34.57
C ASN A 146 3.56 12.08 -34.62
N ALA A 147 2.48 12.78 -34.99
CA ALA A 147 2.44 14.24 -35.01
C ALA A 147 2.67 14.84 -33.62
N VAL A 148 2.05 14.27 -32.58
CA VAL A 148 2.30 14.68 -31.18
C VAL A 148 3.76 14.38 -30.79
N GLY A 149 4.29 13.22 -31.14
CA GLY A 149 5.68 12.86 -30.87
C GLY A 149 6.68 13.82 -31.52
N HIS A 150 6.50 14.11 -32.81
CA HIS A 150 7.33 15.08 -33.54
C HIS A 150 7.19 16.50 -33.00
N TRP A 151 5.98 16.90 -32.60
CA TRP A 151 5.75 18.20 -31.96
C TRP A 151 6.49 18.33 -30.63
N ILE A 152 6.45 17.30 -29.77
CA ILE A 152 7.18 17.28 -28.49
C ILE A 152 8.69 17.41 -28.73
N VAL A 153 9.25 16.64 -29.68
CA VAL A 153 10.68 16.70 -30.01
C VAL A 153 11.06 18.06 -30.59
N GLY A 154 10.23 18.61 -31.48
CA GLY A 154 10.45 19.93 -32.10
C GLY A 154 10.34 21.11 -31.14
N ALA A 155 9.56 20.98 -30.07
CA ALA A 155 9.37 22.01 -29.04
C ALA A 155 10.55 22.17 -28.05
N GLY A 156 11.61 21.35 -28.18
CA GLY A 156 12.83 21.47 -27.39
C GLY A 156 12.57 21.44 -25.88
N ALA A 157 13.12 22.41 -25.15
CA ALA A 157 12.99 22.48 -23.68
C ALA A 157 11.52 22.60 -23.21
N VAL A 158 10.66 23.27 -23.96
CA VAL A 158 9.23 23.40 -23.62
C VAL A 158 8.50 22.06 -23.82
N GLY A 159 8.82 21.34 -24.89
CA GLY A 159 8.30 19.99 -25.15
C GLY A 159 8.67 19.00 -24.05
N VAL A 160 9.94 19.02 -23.61
CA VAL A 160 10.40 18.20 -22.47
C VAL A 160 9.67 18.58 -21.18
N GLY A 161 9.41 19.88 -20.95
CA GLY A 161 8.63 20.36 -19.80
C GLY A 161 7.18 19.86 -19.80
N ILE A 162 6.49 19.95 -20.95
CA ILE A 162 5.12 19.46 -21.12
C ILE A 162 5.06 17.94 -20.98
N PHE A 163 6.01 17.21 -21.58
CA PHE A 163 6.11 15.76 -21.44
C PHE A 163 6.31 15.36 -19.98
N GLY A 164 7.23 16.01 -19.25
CA GLY A 164 7.46 15.76 -17.83
C GLY A 164 6.24 16.06 -16.96
N PHE A 165 5.50 17.13 -17.28
CA PHE A 165 4.27 17.50 -16.60
C PHE A 165 3.14 16.47 -16.85
N LEU A 166 2.91 16.09 -18.10
CA LEU A 166 1.90 15.09 -18.45
C LEU A 166 2.26 13.71 -17.89
N ASN A 167 3.53 13.29 -17.97
CA ASN A 167 3.99 12.04 -17.37
C ASN A 167 3.80 12.05 -15.83
N ARG A 168 3.98 13.21 -15.18
CA ARG A 168 3.66 13.37 -13.75
C ARG A 168 2.16 13.38 -13.46
N LEU A 169 1.33 13.89 -14.36
CA LEU A 169 -0.14 13.81 -14.27
C LEU A 169 -0.69 12.40 -14.51
N LEU A 170 0.10 11.49 -15.08
CA LEU A 170 -0.24 10.08 -15.23
C LEU A 170 0.16 9.22 -14.03
N ILE A 171 1.02 9.72 -13.13
CA ILE A 171 1.35 9.07 -11.85
C ILE A 171 0.10 8.87 -10.96
N PRO A 172 -0.83 9.84 -10.84
CA PRO A 172 -2.08 9.69 -10.08
C PRO A 172 -3.05 8.62 -10.60
N VAL A 173 -3.01 8.24 -11.89
CA VAL A 173 -3.97 7.28 -12.48
C VAL A 173 -3.46 5.83 -12.49
N GLY A 174 -2.44 5.50 -11.69
CA GLY A 174 -1.81 4.17 -11.68
C GLY A 174 -1.22 3.68 -10.36
N LEU A 175 -1.61 4.22 -9.19
CA LEU A 175 -1.14 3.76 -7.88
C LEU A 175 -2.24 3.84 -6.80
N HIS A 176 -3.06 2.80 -6.70
CA HIS A 176 -4.13 2.69 -5.69
C HIS A 176 -3.63 2.31 -4.28
N HIS A 177 -2.32 2.27 -4.03
CA HIS A 177 -1.73 1.92 -2.72
C HIS A 177 -0.42 2.68 -2.41
N VAL A 178 -0.33 3.98 -2.68
CA VAL A 178 0.94 4.72 -2.52
C VAL A 178 1.53 4.57 -1.11
N LEU A 179 0.71 4.68 -0.07
CA LEU A 179 1.21 4.63 1.32
C LEU A 179 1.65 3.21 1.72
N LYS A 180 0.79 2.20 1.51
CA LYS A 180 1.12 0.79 1.79
C LYS A 180 2.38 0.33 1.03
N GLN A 181 2.45 0.63 -0.27
CA GLN A 181 3.60 0.25 -1.10
C GLN A 181 4.87 1.01 -0.70
N SER A 182 4.76 2.28 -0.29
CA SER A 182 5.90 3.05 0.22
C SER A 182 6.43 2.48 1.54
N ILE A 183 5.54 2.02 2.42
CA ILE A 183 5.92 1.32 3.66
C ILE A 183 6.65 0.02 3.30
N GLN A 184 6.08 -0.81 2.43
CA GLN A 184 6.70 -2.07 2.01
C GLN A 184 8.07 -1.84 1.35
N ALA A 185 8.20 -0.86 0.47
CA ALA A 185 9.46 -0.50 -0.18
C ALA A 185 10.50 0.08 0.79
N SER A 186 10.09 0.48 2.00
CA SER A 186 11.01 0.98 3.02
C SER A 186 11.75 -0.14 3.75
N GLU A 187 11.40 -1.42 3.56
CA GLU A 187 12.11 -2.59 4.12
C GLU A 187 12.27 -2.52 5.66
N GLY A 188 11.18 -2.31 6.40
CA GLY A 188 11.22 -2.30 7.87
C GLY A 188 11.94 -1.09 8.46
N ARG A 189 11.90 0.07 7.79
CA ARG A 189 12.56 1.32 8.24
C ARG A 189 11.59 2.44 8.60
N VAL A 190 10.29 2.12 8.71
CA VAL A 190 9.24 3.08 9.01
C VAL A 190 9.05 3.20 10.51
N ILE A 191 9.14 4.43 11.03
CA ILE A 191 8.80 4.78 12.42
C ILE A 191 7.40 5.39 12.46
N VAL A 192 6.54 4.84 13.31
CA VAL A 192 5.24 5.42 13.66
C VAL A 192 5.33 5.95 15.08
N ALA A 193 5.02 7.23 15.28
CA ALA A 193 4.93 7.81 16.62
C ALA A 193 3.48 8.11 16.95
N GLU A 194 3.03 7.58 18.08
CA GLU A 194 1.74 7.92 18.66
C GLU A 194 1.88 9.18 19.51
N VAL A 195 0.90 10.08 19.39
CA VAL A 195 0.85 11.34 20.14
C VAL A 195 -0.59 11.67 20.57
N ILE A 196 -0.74 12.22 21.76
CA ILE A 196 -2.02 12.75 22.27
C ILE A 196 -2.07 14.25 22.01
N GLY A 197 -2.96 14.67 21.11
CA GLY A 197 -3.14 16.08 20.77
C GLY A 197 -3.89 16.89 21.83
N GLU A 198 -4.76 16.26 22.62
CA GLU A 198 -5.58 16.94 23.64
C GLU A 198 -4.78 17.33 24.90
N PHE A 199 -3.58 16.79 25.08
CA PHE A 199 -2.71 17.15 26.21
C PHE A 199 -1.91 18.42 25.90
N ALA A 200 -1.47 19.13 26.93
CA ALA A 200 -0.54 20.23 26.75
C ALA A 200 0.76 19.67 26.13
N PRO A 201 1.27 20.27 25.03
CA PRO A 201 2.48 19.76 24.40
C PRO A 201 3.66 19.88 25.34
N LEU A 202 4.65 19.00 25.18
CA LEU A 202 5.87 19.00 26.00
C LEU A 202 6.58 20.36 25.97
N TYR A 203 6.57 21.01 24.81
CA TYR A 203 7.06 22.37 24.63
C TYR A 203 5.93 23.26 24.09
N PRO A 204 5.51 24.33 24.78
CA PRO A 204 4.34 25.13 24.39
C PRO A 204 4.38 25.76 23.00
N ALA A 205 5.57 25.91 22.41
CA ALA A 205 5.75 26.56 21.11
C ALA A 205 5.49 25.66 19.90
N VAL A 206 5.34 24.34 20.10
CA VAL A 206 5.14 23.37 19.02
C VAL A 206 4.18 22.27 19.46
N THR A 207 3.52 21.61 18.52
CA THR A 207 2.71 20.43 18.83
C THR A 207 3.60 19.21 19.17
N ASN A 208 3.07 18.25 19.93
CA ASN A 208 3.74 16.95 20.12
C ASN A 208 3.95 16.22 18.78
N ALA A 209 3.04 16.41 17.82
CA ALA A 209 3.15 15.88 16.47
C ALA A 209 4.38 16.42 15.70
N GLU A 210 4.61 17.74 15.75
CA GLU A 210 5.82 18.35 15.19
C GLU A 210 7.08 17.87 15.88
N LEU A 211 7.04 17.74 17.22
CA LEU A 211 8.17 17.23 17.98
C LEU A 211 8.50 15.78 17.58
N ALA A 212 7.50 14.90 17.50
CA ALA A 212 7.68 13.52 17.06
C ALA A 212 8.26 13.44 15.63
N ALA A 213 7.76 14.26 14.70
CA ALA A 213 8.28 14.34 13.34
C ALA A 213 9.75 14.83 13.32
N ALA A 214 10.08 15.84 14.13
CA ALA A 214 11.43 16.39 14.25
C ALA A 214 12.44 15.40 14.83
N PHE A 215 11.98 14.42 15.62
CA PHE A 215 12.81 13.34 16.17
C PHE A 215 12.80 12.05 15.33
N GLY A 216 12.20 12.11 14.14
CA GLY A 216 12.36 11.07 13.12
C GLY A 216 11.13 10.20 12.87
N ALA A 217 9.95 10.51 13.41
CA ALA A 217 8.74 9.78 13.04
C ALA A 217 8.44 9.93 11.53
N ASP A 218 8.08 8.85 10.85
CA ASP A 218 7.66 8.86 9.44
C ASP A 218 6.16 9.05 9.29
N LEU A 219 5.41 8.50 10.24
CA LEU A 219 3.97 8.53 10.34
C LEU A 219 3.60 9.00 11.74
N LEU A 220 2.52 9.78 11.81
CA LEU A 220 1.98 10.28 13.06
C LEU A 220 0.62 9.64 13.31
N LEU A 221 0.43 9.07 14.49
CA LEU A 221 -0.83 8.48 14.91
C LEU A 221 -1.41 9.33 16.05
N LEU A 222 -2.56 9.97 15.81
CA LEU A 222 -3.25 10.72 16.85
C LEU A 222 -4.04 9.74 17.73
N ASN A 223 -3.63 9.63 18.97
CA ASN A 223 -4.32 8.87 20.00
C ASN A 223 -5.19 9.78 20.87
N TRP A 224 -6.18 9.18 21.53
CA TRP A 224 -7.18 9.89 22.34
C TRP A 224 -7.95 11.00 21.59
N PHE A 225 -7.92 10.96 20.26
CA PHE A 225 -8.48 12.01 19.43
C PHE A 225 -9.98 11.80 19.18
N ASP A 226 -10.81 12.79 19.51
CA ASP A 226 -12.24 12.77 19.22
C ASP A 226 -12.51 13.41 17.85
N VAL A 227 -12.95 12.62 16.87
CA VAL A 227 -13.19 13.13 15.50
C VAL A 227 -14.36 14.11 15.40
N PHE A 228 -15.24 14.17 16.40
CA PHE A 228 -16.32 15.16 16.46
C PHE A 228 -15.92 16.41 17.24
N ARG A 229 -14.88 16.33 18.07
CA ARG A 229 -14.30 17.45 18.80
C ARG A 229 -12.79 17.52 18.52
N THR A 230 -12.44 18.13 17.40
CA THR A 230 -11.07 18.16 16.92
C THR A 230 -10.21 19.16 17.69
N VAL A 231 -9.38 18.65 18.61
CA VAL A 231 -8.47 19.45 19.45
C VAL A 231 -7.05 18.92 19.35
N VAL A 232 -6.11 19.81 19.02
CA VAL A 232 -4.67 19.57 19.12
C VAL A 232 -4.02 20.81 19.71
N ASN A 233 -3.52 20.73 20.94
CA ASN A 233 -2.87 21.85 21.60
C ASN A 233 -1.52 22.18 20.96
N GLY A 234 -1.19 23.46 20.94
CA GLY A 234 0.01 23.98 20.28
C GLY A 234 -0.16 24.18 18.77
N LEU A 235 -1.33 23.87 18.20
CA LEU A 235 -1.63 24.11 16.80
C LEU A 235 -2.41 25.41 16.61
N ASP A 236 -1.80 26.36 15.91
CA ASP A 236 -2.46 27.61 15.53
C ASP A 236 -3.41 27.37 14.35
N THR A 237 -4.65 26.94 14.62
CA THR A 237 -5.73 26.92 13.63
C THR A 237 -7.05 27.40 14.24
N ASN A 238 -7.70 28.34 13.55
CA ASN A 238 -9.05 28.80 13.89
C ASN A 238 -10.14 27.94 13.23
N GLU A 239 -9.74 26.97 12.40
CA GLU A 239 -10.64 26.09 11.66
C GLU A 239 -10.42 24.63 12.09
N PRO A 240 -11.28 24.09 12.97
CA PRO A 240 -11.13 22.73 13.50
C PRO A 240 -11.16 21.63 12.41
N ASN A 241 -11.82 21.89 11.27
CA ASN A 241 -11.91 20.95 10.15
C ASN A 241 -10.63 20.88 9.30
N GLN A 242 -9.77 21.91 9.34
CA GLN A 242 -8.50 21.93 8.61
C GLN A 242 -7.33 21.44 9.46
N MET A 243 -7.59 21.01 10.70
CA MET A 243 -6.57 20.64 11.68
C MET A 243 -5.60 19.56 11.14
N VAL A 244 -6.14 18.48 10.58
CA VAL A 244 -5.32 17.37 10.06
C VAL A 244 -4.48 17.83 8.88
N GLU A 245 -5.07 18.60 7.96
CA GLU A 245 -4.33 19.17 6.83
C GLU A 245 -3.21 20.10 7.32
N ARG A 246 -3.47 20.93 8.32
CA ARG A 246 -2.48 21.82 8.91
C ARG A 246 -1.33 21.05 9.56
N LEU A 247 -1.62 19.98 10.30
CA LEU A 247 -0.58 19.08 10.84
C LEU A 247 0.26 18.45 9.73
N LYS A 248 -0.36 17.99 8.64
CA LYS A 248 0.36 17.41 7.49
C LYS A 248 1.27 18.44 6.82
N GLN A 249 0.81 19.68 6.68
CA GLN A 249 1.61 20.79 6.12
C GLN A 249 2.82 21.12 7.00
N LEU A 250 2.65 21.18 8.32
CA LEU A 250 3.72 21.51 9.27
C LEU A 250 4.76 20.39 9.37
N THR A 251 4.30 19.14 9.45
CA THR A 251 5.17 17.98 9.73
C THR A 251 5.71 17.31 8.48
N GLY A 252 5.04 17.47 7.34
CA GLY A 252 5.33 16.71 6.12
C GLY A 252 5.09 15.22 6.26
N ARG A 253 4.26 14.80 7.22
CA ARG A 253 3.98 13.38 7.51
C ARG A 253 2.54 13.04 7.19
N PRO A 254 2.28 11.80 6.72
CA PRO A 254 0.94 11.25 6.78
C PRO A 254 0.48 11.15 8.24
N VAL A 255 -0.79 11.49 8.46
CA VAL A 255 -1.40 11.52 9.79
C VAL A 255 -2.56 10.54 9.82
N GLY A 256 -2.58 9.67 10.82
CA GLY A 256 -3.67 8.75 11.09
C GLY A 256 -4.33 8.99 12.44
N VAL A 257 -5.43 8.29 12.68
CA VAL A 257 -6.21 8.38 13.91
C VAL A 257 -6.44 7.00 14.52
N ASN A 258 -6.31 6.91 15.84
CA ASN A 258 -6.66 5.73 16.62
C ASN A 258 -8.16 5.77 16.96
N LEU A 259 -8.89 4.72 16.57
CA LEU A 259 -10.32 4.54 16.88
C LEU A 259 -10.56 3.18 17.51
N GLU A 260 -11.36 3.17 18.57
CA GLU A 260 -11.48 2.04 19.48
C GLU A 260 -12.75 1.22 19.22
N PRO A 261 -12.65 -0.05 18.80
CA PRO A 261 -13.81 -0.90 18.58
C PRO A 261 -14.26 -1.52 19.91
N VAL A 262 -14.98 -0.72 20.69
CA VAL A 262 -15.51 -1.13 22.00
C VAL A 262 -16.63 -2.14 21.81
N ASP A 263 -16.52 -3.29 22.49
CA ASP A 263 -17.59 -4.29 22.54
C ASP A 263 -18.38 -4.14 23.85
N PRO A 264 -19.68 -3.77 23.79
CA PRO A 264 -20.53 -3.65 24.98
C PRO A 264 -20.66 -4.94 25.79
N ASN A 265 -20.36 -6.10 25.19
CA ASN A 265 -20.54 -7.43 25.78
C ASN A 265 -19.23 -8.08 26.26
N ALA A 266 -18.09 -7.39 26.21
CA ALA A 266 -16.79 -7.97 26.59
C ALA A 266 -16.73 -8.38 28.07
N LYS A 267 -16.11 -9.54 28.36
CA LYS A 267 -15.81 -9.96 29.75
C LYS A 267 -14.70 -9.07 30.34
N GLN A 268 -15.03 -8.41 31.43
CA GLN A 268 -14.23 -7.32 31.99
C GLN A 268 -13.19 -7.84 32.99
N LEU A 269 -11.91 -7.45 32.84
CA LEU A 269 -10.89 -7.62 33.88
C LEU A 269 -11.00 -6.57 34.99
N GLU A 270 -11.45 -5.36 34.64
CA GLU A 270 -11.53 -4.18 35.51
C GLU A 270 -12.68 -3.27 35.06
N GLU A 271 -13.01 -2.24 35.85
CA GLU A 271 -14.00 -1.21 35.50
C GLU A 271 -13.55 -0.41 34.26
N LEU A 272 -14.38 -0.41 33.20
CA LEU A 272 -14.06 0.21 31.91
C LEU A 272 -14.31 1.73 31.94
N ALA A 273 -13.47 2.48 31.23
CA ALA A 273 -13.66 3.91 31.07
C ALA A 273 -14.78 4.22 30.07
N ALA A 274 -15.61 5.23 30.37
CA ALA A 274 -16.60 5.73 29.41
C ALA A 274 -15.89 6.46 28.25
N LEU A 275 -16.08 5.96 27.03
CA LEU A 275 -15.42 6.49 25.83
C LEU A 275 -16.34 7.47 25.07
N PRO A 276 -15.82 8.65 24.68
CA PRO A 276 -16.52 9.54 23.76
C PRO A 276 -16.82 8.86 22.42
N LYS A 277 -17.98 9.18 21.82
CA LYS A 277 -18.39 8.59 20.54
C LYS A 277 -17.37 8.82 19.42
N GLY A 278 -16.69 9.97 19.40
CA GLY A 278 -15.71 10.28 18.37
C GLY A 278 -14.38 9.53 18.51
N ARG A 279 -14.19 8.80 19.61
CA ARG A 279 -13.06 7.88 19.80
C ARG A 279 -13.40 6.43 19.50
N MET A 280 -14.68 6.10 19.40
CA MET A 280 -15.13 4.74 19.09
C MET A 280 -15.02 4.48 17.58
N ALA A 281 -14.78 3.24 17.16
CA ALA A 281 -14.78 2.83 15.76
C ALA A 281 -16.22 2.54 15.26
N THR A 282 -17.00 3.61 15.08
CA THR A 282 -18.38 3.59 14.57
C THR A 282 -18.44 4.02 13.11
N ALA A 283 -19.55 3.77 12.43
CA ALA A 283 -19.72 4.22 11.05
C ALA A 283 -19.61 5.75 10.93
N GLU A 284 -20.22 6.47 11.87
CA GLU A 284 -20.22 7.93 11.91
C GLU A 284 -18.82 8.49 12.16
N SER A 285 -18.06 7.92 13.10
CA SER A 285 -16.70 8.38 13.37
C SER A 285 -15.72 8.05 12.24
N LEU A 286 -15.88 6.91 11.57
CA LEU A 286 -15.10 6.57 10.37
C LEU A 286 -15.41 7.51 9.19
N GLN A 287 -16.69 7.84 8.98
CA GLN A 287 -17.07 8.86 7.99
C GLN A 287 -16.47 10.23 8.32
N GLN A 288 -16.50 10.61 9.61
CA GLN A 288 -15.91 11.87 10.04
C GLN A 288 -14.39 11.89 9.90
N ALA A 289 -13.70 10.80 10.24
CA ALA A 289 -12.26 10.65 10.02
C ALA A 289 -11.89 10.83 8.53
N LYS A 290 -12.71 10.27 7.62
CA LYS A 290 -12.56 10.48 6.17
C LYS A 290 -12.72 11.94 5.78
N GLN A 291 -13.74 12.62 6.32
CA GLN A 291 -14.00 14.04 6.04
C GLN A 291 -12.88 14.96 6.55
N LEU A 292 -12.28 14.62 7.69
CA LEU A 292 -11.14 15.35 8.26
C LEU A 292 -9.83 15.14 7.48
N GLY A 293 -9.77 14.16 6.56
CA GLY A 293 -8.62 13.97 5.67
C GLY A 293 -7.45 13.19 6.28
N PHE A 294 -7.73 12.28 7.23
CA PHE A 294 -6.72 11.33 7.72
C PHE A 294 -6.25 10.39 6.60
N ASP A 295 -4.95 10.09 6.57
CA ASP A 295 -4.34 9.23 5.55
C ASP A 295 -4.53 7.73 5.84
N PHE A 296 -4.71 7.39 7.12
CA PHE A 296 -4.91 6.03 7.59
C PHE A 296 -5.70 5.99 8.90
N VAL A 297 -6.31 4.85 9.19
CA VAL A 297 -6.98 4.60 10.48
C VAL A 297 -6.29 3.44 11.20
N CYS A 298 -6.17 3.55 12.51
CA CYS A 298 -5.70 2.49 13.37
C CYS A 298 -6.84 2.02 14.28
N LEU A 299 -7.29 0.78 14.08
CA LEU A 299 -8.35 0.14 14.85
C LEU A 299 -7.71 -0.68 15.96
N THR A 300 -7.51 -0.05 17.11
CA THR A 300 -6.88 -0.69 18.28
C THR A 300 -7.55 -0.24 19.56
N GLY A 301 -7.05 -0.67 20.72
CA GLY A 301 -7.67 -0.37 22.00
C GLY A 301 -6.65 0.11 23.03
N ASN A 302 -6.96 1.24 23.68
CA ASN A 302 -6.23 1.72 24.85
C ASN A 302 -6.54 0.85 26.09
N PRO A 303 -5.76 0.94 27.18
CA PRO A 303 -6.06 0.17 28.41
C PRO A 303 -7.46 0.52 28.94
N LYS A 304 -8.18 -0.50 29.45
CA LYS A 304 -9.53 -0.35 30.06
C LYS A 304 -10.65 0.07 29.11
N THR A 305 -10.51 -0.23 27.83
CA THR A 305 -11.50 0.13 26.80
C THR A 305 -12.38 -1.04 26.39
N GLY A 306 -12.00 -2.29 26.73
CA GLY A 306 -12.81 -3.48 26.45
C GLY A 306 -12.82 -3.89 24.97
N VAL A 307 -11.84 -3.45 24.19
CA VAL A 307 -11.66 -3.85 22.78
C VAL A 307 -11.38 -5.36 22.70
N THR A 308 -12.16 -6.08 21.91
CA THR A 308 -12.01 -7.53 21.63
C THR A 308 -11.50 -7.78 20.21
N ASN A 309 -10.91 -8.94 19.93
CA ASN A 309 -10.50 -9.29 18.57
C ASN A 309 -11.70 -9.35 17.61
N ASP A 310 -12.87 -9.82 18.08
CA ASP A 310 -14.09 -9.83 17.28
C ASP A 310 -14.64 -8.43 17.00
N GLY A 311 -14.52 -7.51 17.97
CA GLY A 311 -14.82 -6.10 17.79
C GLY A 311 -13.93 -5.47 16.71
N ILE A 312 -12.63 -5.78 16.73
CA ILE A 312 -11.67 -5.32 15.71
C ILE A 312 -12.07 -5.84 14.32
N VAL A 313 -12.40 -7.13 14.16
CA VAL A 313 -12.85 -7.69 12.88
C VAL A 313 -14.04 -6.90 12.30
N LYS A 314 -15.09 -6.70 13.10
CA LYS A 314 -16.28 -5.93 12.68
C LYS A 314 -15.94 -4.49 12.31
N ALA A 315 -15.02 -3.87 13.05
CA ALA A 315 -14.58 -2.52 12.77
C ALA A 315 -13.76 -2.43 11.49
N ILE A 316 -12.92 -3.43 11.17
CA ILE A 316 -12.20 -3.50 9.89
C ILE A 316 -13.20 -3.57 8.74
N GLU A 317 -14.18 -4.47 8.81
CA GLU A 317 -15.22 -4.61 7.78
C GLU A 317 -16.01 -3.29 7.59
N THR A 318 -16.36 -2.64 8.70
CA THR A 318 -17.05 -1.35 8.70
C THR A 318 -16.16 -0.26 8.08
N ALA A 319 -14.89 -0.18 8.48
CA ALA A 319 -13.92 0.76 7.93
C ALA A 319 -13.74 0.56 6.41
N ARG A 320 -13.66 -0.69 5.95
CA ARG A 320 -13.59 -1.01 4.51
C ARG A 320 -14.81 -0.54 3.75
N SER A 321 -16.01 -0.78 4.28
CA SER A 321 -17.25 -0.35 3.64
C SER A 321 -17.37 1.18 3.48
N ILE A 322 -16.76 1.96 4.38
CA ILE A 322 -16.91 3.43 4.44
C ILE A 322 -15.73 4.15 3.78
N LEU A 323 -14.51 3.75 4.12
CA LEU A 323 -13.30 4.39 3.66
C LEU A 323 -12.94 3.94 2.24
N GLY A 324 -13.33 2.72 1.87
CA GLY A 324 -13.01 2.09 0.58
C GLY A 324 -11.68 1.32 0.62
N GLU A 325 -11.33 0.73 -0.51
CA GLU A 325 -10.08 -0.04 -0.69
C GLU A 325 -8.81 0.84 -0.66
N ASP A 326 -8.96 2.14 -0.93
CA ASP A 326 -7.82 3.07 -1.03
C ASP A 326 -7.28 3.53 0.32
N ALA A 327 -8.07 3.43 1.39
CA ALA A 327 -7.67 3.87 2.72
C ALA A 327 -6.81 2.79 3.41
N LEU A 328 -5.70 3.20 4.01
CA LEU A 328 -4.85 2.28 4.77
C LEU A 328 -5.51 1.97 6.13
N VAL A 329 -5.90 0.71 6.34
CA VAL A 329 -6.50 0.24 7.60
C VAL A 329 -5.48 -0.60 8.37
N MET A 330 -5.05 -0.08 9.51
CA MET A 330 -4.21 -0.81 10.47
C MET A 330 -5.10 -1.34 11.59
N ALA A 331 -4.89 -2.57 12.03
CA ALA A 331 -5.76 -3.14 13.06
C ALA A 331 -5.05 -4.20 13.91
N GLY A 332 -5.39 -4.22 15.20
CA GLY A 332 -4.88 -5.22 16.13
C GLY A 332 -4.74 -4.67 17.55
N LYS A 333 -3.91 -5.30 18.38
CA LYS A 333 -3.78 -4.97 19.80
C LYS A 333 -2.34 -4.82 20.24
N MET A 334 -2.06 -3.74 20.98
CA MET A 334 -0.76 -3.48 21.61
C MET A 334 -0.63 -4.09 23.02
N HIS A 335 -1.77 -4.35 23.67
CA HIS A 335 -1.88 -4.94 25.00
C HIS A 335 -3.29 -5.56 25.16
N ALA A 336 -3.61 -6.15 26.32
CA ALA A 336 -4.86 -6.88 26.55
C ALA A 336 -6.16 -6.04 26.49
N ALA A 337 -6.06 -4.71 26.39
CA ALA A 337 -7.15 -3.73 26.47
C ALA A 337 -8.19 -3.90 27.62
N GLY A 338 -7.86 -4.67 28.67
CA GLY A 338 -8.76 -4.97 29.80
C GLY A 338 -9.65 -6.22 29.61
N VAL A 339 -9.32 -7.12 28.67
CA VAL A 339 -10.04 -8.39 28.41
C VAL A 339 -9.24 -9.59 28.94
N ALA A 340 -9.87 -10.42 29.79
CA ALA A 340 -9.19 -11.48 30.55
C ALA A 340 -8.64 -12.62 29.70
N ASP A 341 -9.45 -13.03 28.71
CA ASP A 341 -9.16 -14.19 27.86
C ASP A 341 -8.20 -13.85 26.70
N GLU A 342 -7.83 -12.57 26.55
CA GLU A 342 -6.98 -12.04 25.47
C GLU A 342 -5.78 -11.25 26.03
N ALA A 343 -5.13 -11.79 27.07
CA ALA A 343 -3.97 -11.18 27.73
C ALA A 343 -2.66 -11.98 27.53
N GLY A 344 -1.52 -11.30 27.68
CA GLY A 344 -0.20 -11.91 27.58
C GLY A 344 0.07 -12.55 26.21
N SER A 345 0.40 -13.84 26.19
CA SER A 345 0.65 -14.58 24.95
C SER A 345 -0.63 -14.81 24.12
N GLY A 346 -1.82 -14.62 24.71
CA GLY A 346 -3.11 -14.79 24.03
C GLY A 346 -3.62 -13.56 23.28
N ILE A 347 -2.89 -12.44 23.28
CA ILE A 347 -3.36 -11.19 22.63
C ILE A 347 -3.50 -11.37 21.11
N VAL A 348 -2.53 -12.02 20.47
CA VAL A 348 -2.51 -12.26 19.02
C VAL A 348 -2.08 -13.70 18.72
N SER A 349 -2.87 -14.39 17.90
CA SER A 349 -2.58 -15.72 17.34
C SER A 349 -2.57 -15.66 15.81
N GLU A 350 -1.99 -16.65 15.16
CA GLU A 350 -1.97 -16.77 13.69
C GLU A 350 -3.39 -16.73 13.10
N GLU A 351 -4.35 -17.40 13.76
CA GLU A 351 -5.76 -17.39 13.34
C GLU A 351 -6.37 -15.98 13.40
N VAL A 352 -6.12 -15.22 14.48
CA VAL A 352 -6.61 -13.85 14.62
C VAL A 352 -6.01 -12.94 13.56
N VAL A 353 -4.72 -13.10 13.25
CA VAL A 353 -4.05 -12.36 12.18
C VAL A 353 -4.72 -12.62 10.83
N VAL A 354 -4.91 -13.89 10.46
CA VAL A 354 -5.58 -14.24 9.20
C VAL A 354 -7.00 -13.67 9.16
N ARG A 355 -7.73 -13.71 10.28
CA ARG A 355 -9.07 -13.11 10.37
C ARG A 355 -9.06 -11.60 10.14
N PHE A 356 -8.10 -10.86 10.70
CA PHE A 356 -7.97 -9.42 10.46
C PHE A 356 -7.68 -9.13 8.97
N ILE A 357 -6.80 -9.91 8.35
CA ILE A 357 -6.44 -9.74 6.95
C ILE A 357 -7.64 -10.03 6.04
N HIS A 358 -8.36 -11.12 6.27
CA HIS A 358 -9.59 -11.44 5.53
C HIS A 358 -10.70 -10.42 5.73
N ALA A 359 -10.80 -9.80 6.90
CA ALA A 359 -11.72 -8.69 7.15
C ALA A 359 -11.32 -7.42 6.37
N GLY A 360 -10.05 -7.33 5.94
CA GLY A 360 -9.51 -6.26 5.11
C GLY A 360 -8.41 -5.43 5.77
N ALA A 361 -7.76 -5.86 6.84
CA ALA A 361 -6.63 -5.11 7.41
C ALA A 361 -5.43 -5.11 6.42
N ASP A 362 -4.85 -3.93 6.17
CA ASP A 362 -3.61 -3.80 5.39
C ASP A 362 -2.37 -4.03 6.24
N VAL A 363 -2.45 -3.62 7.51
CA VAL A 363 -1.37 -3.70 8.48
C VAL A 363 -1.92 -4.34 9.74
N VAL A 364 -1.28 -5.43 10.17
CA VAL A 364 -1.58 -6.09 11.42
C VAL A 364 -0.72 -5.49 12.51
N LEU A 365 -1.39 -4.98 13.54
CA LEU A 365 -0.77 -4.37 14.71
C LEU A 365 -0.64 -5.41 15.82
N MET A 366 0.55 -5.57 16.37
CA MET A 366 0.77 -6.45 17.53
C MET A 366 1.95 -6.00 18.40
N PRO A 367 2.08 -6.49 19.64
CA PRO A 367 3.12 -6.05 20.56
C PRO A 367 4.51 -6.48 20.08
N ALA A 368 5.52 -5.63 20.28
CA ALA A 368 6.90 -5.99 19.98
C ALA A 368 7.44 -7.07 20.95
N PRO A 369 8.45 -7.87 20.54
CA PRO A 369 9.09 -8.86 21.42
C PRO A 369 9.56 -8.25 22.74
N GLY A 370 9.23 -8.91 23.85
CA GLY A 370 9.60 -8.47 25.19
C GLY A 370 8.75 -7.33 25.78
N THR A 371 7.79 -6.79 25.02
CA THR A 371 6.95 -5.69 25.51
C THR A 371 5.73 -6.17 26.30
N VAL A 372 5.28 -7.39 26.05
CA VAL A 372 4.16 -8.03 26.75
C VAL A 372 4.58 -9.43 27.22
N PRO A 373 4.14 -9.88 28.42
CA PRO A 373 4.41 -11.23 28.89
C PRO A 373 4.05 -12.33 27.87
N GLY A 374 5.03 -13.16 27.52
CA GLY A 374 4.83 -14.28 26.58
C GLY A 374 4.92 -13.92 25.09
N VAL A 375 5.22 -12.66 24.75
CA VAL A 375 5.55 -12.25 23.38
C VAL A 375 7.06 -12.35 23.18
N THR A 376 7.50 -13.46 22.59
CA THR A 376 8.92 -13.76 22.30
C THR A 376 9.27 -13.42 20.86
N LEU A 377 10.57 -13.33 20.55
CA LEU A 377 11.06 -13.12 19.19
C LEU A 377 10.55 -14.19 18.23
N ASP A 378 10.81 -15.48 18.53
CA ASP A 378 10.42 -16.61 17.68
C ASP A 378 8.92 -16.69 17.42
N LYS A 379 8.10 -16.37 18.43
CA LYS A 379 6.65 -16.35 18.27
C LYS A 379 6.22 -15.20 17.36
N THR A 380 6.83 -14.04 17.54
CA THR A 380 6.52 -12.85 16.74
C THR A 380 6.92 -13.07 15.29
N GLU A 381 8.11 -13.64 15.03
CA GLU A 381 8.60 -13.96 13.68
C GLU A 381 7.62 -14.87 12.92
N LYS A 382 7.11 -15.93 13.58
CA LYS A 382 6.11 -16.82 12.97
C LYS A 382 4.83 -16.10 12.59
N ILE A 383 4.29 -15.26 13.48
CA ILE A 383 3.06 -14.51 13.22
C ILE A 383 3.29 -13.48 12.12
N VAL A 384 4.46 -12.82 12.08
CA VAL A 384 4.85 -11.91 11.00
C VAL A 384 4.87 -12.62 9.66
N GLN A 385 5.51 -13.80 9.61
CA GLN A 385 5.57 -14.60 8.39
C GLN A 385 4.16 -14.95 7.87
N VAL A 386 3.26 -15.38 8.76
CA VAL A 386 1.86 -15.66 8.39
C VAL A 386 1.17 -14.41 7.83
N ALA A 387 1.38 -13.24 8.42
CA ALA A 387 0.80 -11.99 7.90
C ALA A 387 1.32 -11.66 6.49
N HIS A 388 2.64 -11.80 6.28
CA HIS A 388 3.29 -11.55 4.98
C HIS A 388 2.82 -12.54 3.91
N GLU A 389 2.67 -13.83 4.25
CA GLU A 389 2.14 -14.87 3.34
C GLU A 389 0.71 -14.55 2.85
N HIS A 390 -0.06 -13.83 3.65
CA HIS A 390 -1.42 -13.38 3.32
C HIS A 390 -1.46 -11.94 2.76
N GLY A 391 -0.31 -11.32 2.48
CA GLY A 391 -0.21 -10.02 1.80
C GLY A 391 -0.48 -8.78 2.68
N ALA A 392 -0.44 -8.92 4.00
CA ALA A 392 -0.51 -7.80 4.94
C ALA A 392 0.89 -7.42 5.45
N LEU A 393 1.04 -6.17 5.87
CA LEU A 393 2.24 -5.68 6.55
C LEU A 393 2.08 -5.85 8.07
N VAL A 394 3.17 -5.74 8.82
CA VAL A 394 3.14 -5.78 10.28
C VAL A 394 3.72 -4.53 10.92
N MET A 395 2.98 -4.00 11.89
CA MET A 395 3.45 -2.97 12.80
C MET A 395 3.67 -3.55 14.20
N LEU A 396 4.91 -3.54 14.66
CA LEU A 396 5.26 -3.95 16.02
C LEU A 396 5.32 -2.76 16.96
N THR A 397 4.59 -2.86 18.07
CA THR A 397 4.30 -1.71 18.94
C THR A 397 5.00 -1.78 20.28
N ILE A 398 5.59 -0.64 20.67
CA ILE A 398 6.00 -0.34 22.04
C ILE A 398 4.92 0.56 22.65
N GLY A 399 4.41 0.21 23.82
CA GLY A 399 3.41 0.97 24.57
C GLY A 399 3.40 0.57 26.05
N THR A 400 2.47 1.12 26.83
CA THR A 400 2.31 0.84 28.28
C THR A 400 3.55 1.22 29.11
N SER A 401 4.05 2.45 28.90
CA SER A 401 5.17 3.09 29.63
C SER A 401 6.58 2.66 29.19
N GLN A 402 6.73 1.67 28.31
CA GLN A 402 8.03 1.22 27.84
C GLN A 402 8.70 2.21 26.89
N GLU A 403 7.92 3.04 26.21
CA GLU A 403 8.38 4.20 25.43
C GLU A 403 9.13 5.24 26.28
N GLY A 404 8.97 5.19 27.61
CA GLY A 404 9.72 5.98 28.59
C GLY A 404 10.98 5.29 29.16
N ALA A 405 11.32 4.09 28.69
CA ALA A 405 12.52 3.37 29.13
C ALA A 405 13.81 4.06 28.68
N ASP A 406 14.95 3.59 29.16
CA ASP A 406 16.24 4.09 28.69
C ASP A 406 16.48 3.73 27.21
N GLU A 407 17.32 4.51 26.54
CA GLU A 407 17.56 4.34 25.11
C GLU A 407 18.14 2.96 24.74
N SER A 408 18.85 2.28 25.66
CA SER A 408 19.42 0.96 25.37
C SER A 408 18.33 -0.10 25.29
N THR A 409 17.34 -0.02 26.18
CA THR A 409 16.13 -0.85 26.13
C THR A 409 15.36 -0.60 24.83
N ILE A 410 15.16 0.66 24.43
CA ILE A 410 14.48 0.99 23.16
C ILE A 410 15.23 0.43 21.95
N ARG A 411 16.56 0.56 21.90
CA ARG A 411 17.38 0.00 20.82
C ARG A 411 17.26 -1.52 20.76
N GLN A 412 17.23 -2.19 21.91
CA GLN A 412 17.08 -3.64 21.97
C GLN A 412 15.72 -4.09 21.41
N ILE A 413 14.63 -3.45 21.84
CA ILE A 413 13.28 -3.76 21.33
C ILE A 413 13.19 -3.46 19.83
N ALA A 414 13.77 -2.35 19.37
CA ALA A 414 13.82 -1.98 17.97
C ALA A 414 14.50 -3.05 17.10
N LEU A 415 15.68 -3.53 17.53
CA LEU A 415 16.42 -4.57 16.82
C LEU A 415 15.69 -5.92 16.87
N ALA A 416 15.11 -6.30 18.02
CA ALA A 416 14.31 -7.52 18.13
C ALA A 416 13.08 -7.47 17.20
N SER A 417 12.39 -6.33 17.14
CA SER A 417 11.27 -6.11 16.22
C SER A 417 11.70 -6.24 14.76
N LYS A 418 12.89 -5.71 14.43
CA LYS A 418 13.44 -5.79 13.08
C LYS A 418 13.83 -7.22 12.71
N MET A 419 14.40 -7.96 13.65
CA MET A 419 14.70 -9.39 13.47
C MET A 419 13.44 -10.21 13.27
N ALA A 420 12.33 -9.85 13.95
CA ALA A 420 11.04 -10.50 13.77
C ALA A 420 10.38 -10.24 12.41
N GLY A 421 10.91 -9.31 11.60
CA GLY A 421 10.39 -8.98 10.27
C GLY A 421 9.39 -7.82 10.24
N ALA A 422 9.38 -6.93 11.23
CA ALA A 422 8.49 -5.76 11.22
C ALA A 422 8.68 -4.87 9.97
N ASP A 423 7.56 -4.45 9.36
CA ASP A 423 7.54 -3.43 8.31
C ASP A 423 7.52 -2.02 8.91
N MET A 424 6.87 -1.89 10.06
CA MET A 424 6.64 -0.65 10.78
C MET A 424 6.96 -0.83 12.26
N HIS A 425 7.59 0.20 12.83
CA HIS A 425 7.99 0.23 14.22
C HIS A 425 7.26 1.36 14.93
N HIS A 426 6.42 1.01 15.89
CA HIS A 426 5.59 1.96 16.60
C HIS A 426 6.13 2.25 18.00
N ILE A 427 6.08 3.52 18.39
CA ILE A 427 6.39 3.98 19.75
C ILE A 427 5.22 4.81 20.30
N GLY A 428 4.74 4.43 21.49
CA GLY A 428 3.56 4.99 22.15
C GLY A 428 3.72 6.40 22.70
N ASP A 429 2.73 6.86 23.47
CA ASP A 429 2.58 8.24 23.92
C ASP A 429 2.73 8.44 25.44
N ALA A 430 3.06 7.39 26.21
CA ALA A 430 3.14 7.43 27.67
C ALA A 430 4.53 7.78 28.23
N GLY A 431 5.42 8.38 27.43
CA GLY A 431 6.76 8.80 27.90
C GLY A 431 6.71 10.10 28.72
N TYR A 432 6.20 11.16 28.12
CA TYR A 432 5.93 12.45 28.73
C TYR A 432 4.45 12.83 28.51
N HIS A 433 4.12 14.11 28.48
CA HIS A 433 2.75 14.63 28.31
C HIS A 433 2.18 14.31 26.91
N GLY A 434 1.78 13.04 26.67
CA GLY A 434 1.13 12.62 25.43
C GLY A 434 2.08 12.40 24.25
N ILE A 435 3.32 11.98 24.52
CA ILE A 435 4.35 11.66 23.53
C ILE A 435 5.39 10.73 24.17
N ALA A 436 6.03 9.85 23.40
CA ALA A 436 7.27 9.20 23.83
C ALA A 436 8.35 10.22 24.22
N VAL A 437 9.37 9.77 24.96
CA VAL A 437 10.61 10.55 25.13
C VAL A 437 11.17 10.83 23.72
N PRO A 438 11.36 12.11 23.31
CA PRO A 438 11.78 12.43 21.93
C PRO A 438 13.07 11.71 21.52
N GLU A 439 14.03 11.64 22.43
CA GLU A 439 15.29 10.92 22.26
C GLU A 439 15.07 9.43 21.99
N ASN A 440 14.01 8.82 22.54
CA ASN A 440 13.65 7.42 22.27
C ASN A 440 13.07 7.24 20.87
N ILE A 441 12.30 8.19 20.33
CA ILE A 441 11.86 8.18 18.92
C ILE A 441 13.10 8.18 18.00
N MET A 442 14.06 9.05 18.31
CA MET A 442 15.31 9.15 17.55
C MET A 442 16.20 7.91 17.73
N ALA A 443 16.33 7.37 18.94
CA ALA A 443 17.11 6.17 19.22
C ALA A 443 16.52 4.96 18.48
N HIS A 444 15.20 4.80 18.50
CA HIS A 444 14.48 3.77 17.76
C HIS A 444 14.73 3.91 16.25
N SER A 445 14.60 5.14 15.72
CA SER A 445 14.90 5.46 14.32
C SER A 445 16.35 5.11 13.95
N ILE A 446 17.33 5.52 14.75
CA ILE A 446 18.74 5.24 14.47
C ILE A 446 19.02 3.73 14.48
N ALA A 447 18.41 2.99 15.41
CA ALA A 447 18.59 1.54 15.49
C ALA A 447 18.18 0.82 14.20
N ILE A 448 17.03 1.18 13.62
CA ILE A 448 16.48 0.44 12.47
C ILE A 448 16.97 0.93 11.10
N ARG A 449 17.39 2.19 10.97
CA ARG A 449 17.77 2.78 9.66
C ARG A 449 19.05 3.61 9.65
N GLY A 450 19.74 3.71 10.79
CA GLY A 450 21.00 4.42 10.95
C GLY A 450 20.86 5.95 10.95
N ARG A 451 21.98 6.62 11.26
CA ARG A 451 22.04 8.09 11.42
C ARG A 451 21.72 8.84 10.13
N ARG A 452 22.28 8.42 8.99
CA ARG A 452 22.08 9.12 7.70
C ARG A 452 20.59 9.27 7.37
N HIS A 453 19.84 8.16 7.39
CA HIS A 453 18.40 8.19 7.07
C HIS A 453 17.62 8.95 8.14
N THR A 454 17.94 8.72 9.42
CA THR A 454 17.29 9.44 10.52
C THR A 454 17.45 10.95 10.38
N TYR A 455 18.68 11.45 10.20
CA TYR A 455 18.94 12.89 10.14
C TYR A 455 18.31 13.52 8.90
N ILE A 456 18.37 12.85 7.74
CA ILE A 456 17.65 13.31 6.55
C ILE A 456 16.14 13.41 6.84
N ARG A 457 15.55 12.41 7.52
CA ARG A 457 14.13 12.45 7.87
C ARG A 457 13.80 13.52 8.90
N MET A 458 14.69 13.84 9.83
CA MET A 458 14.47 14.93 10.80
C MET A 458 14.49 16.31 10.14
N VAL A 459 15.39 16.53 9.18
CA VAL A 459 15.66 17.89 8.63
C VAL A 459 15.05 18.16 7.26
N ARG A 460 14.56 17.13 6.55
CA ARG A 460 14.03 17.31 5.19
C ARG A 460 12.77 18.16 5.22
N SER A 461 12.83 19.29 4.53
CA SER A 461 11.68 20.17 4.34
C SER A 461 10.53 19.45 3.63
N PRO A 462 9.28 19.64 4.07
CA PRO A 462 8.09 19.16 3.36
C PRO A 462 7.91 19.79 1.97
N LEU A 463 8.57 20.93 1.69
CA LEU A 463 8.45 21.67 0.42
C LEU A 463 9.49 21.23 -0.64
N ARG A 464 10.29 20.20 -0.36
CA ARG A 464 11.36 19.69 -1.24
C ARG A 464 11.09 18.29 -1.76
#